data_AF-A0A9E3XZ00-F1
#
_entry.id   AF-A0A9E3XZ00-F1
#
_cell.length_a   1.000
_cell.length_b   1.000
_cell.length_c   1.000
_cell.angle_alpha   90.00
_cell.angle_beta   90.00
_cell.angle_gamma   90.00
#
_symmetry.space_group_name_H-M   'P 1'
#
loop_
_entity.id
_entity.type
_entity.pdbx_description
1 polymer ?
#
loop_
_entity_poly.entity_id
_entity_poly.type
_entity_poly.pdbx_seq_one_letter_code
_entity_poly.pdbx_strand_id
1 'polypeptide(L)'
;MTSFWQDRRVVVTGGAGFLGRVVTARLRAAGADVMVPRSRDYDLTVPDVAEALLAETQPSHVVHLAARVGGIGYNQAEPAPLYLSNLLMGTYMIEAARMAPSVEKTVLLGTVCSYPKFTPVPFREESLWDGYPEETNAPY
;
A
#
# COMPACT_ATOMS: atom_id res chain seq x y z
N MET A 1 -20.41 7.09 16.99
CA MET A 1 -19.35 6.87 15.99
C MET A 1 -18.54 8.15 15.90
N THR A 2 -17.21 8.07 15.90
CA THR A 2 -16.34 9.25 15.87
C THR A 2 -16.47 9.97 14.53
N SER A 3 -16.66 11.29 14.54
CA SER A 3 -16.77 12.15 13.35
C SER A 3 -15.43 12.39 12.65
N PHE A 4 -14.38 11.65 13.02
CA PHE A 4 -13.00 11.88 12.56
C PHE A 4 -12.89 11.87 11.03
N TRP A 5 -13.62 10.98 10.36
CA TRP A 5 -13.54 10.76 8.92
C TRP A 5 -14.45 11.66 8.11
N GLN A 6 -15.39 12.38 8.74
CA GLN A 6 -16.35 13.22 8.05
C GLN A 6 -15.61 14.26 7.17
N ASP A 7 -15.95 14.27 5.88
CA ASP A 7 -15.43 15.20 4.86
C ASP A 7 -13.90 15.14 4.63
N ARG A 8 -13.21 14.15 5.22
CA ARG A 8 -11.79 13.91 4.96
C ARG A 8 -11.63 13.19 3.63
N ARG A 9 -10.82 13.79 2.74
CA ARG A 9 -10.40 13.18 1.47
C ARG A 9 -9.33 12.14 1.69
N VAL A 10 -9.59 10.91 1.26
CA VAL A 10 -8.70 9.76 1.42
C VAL A 10 -8.42 9.13 0.06
N VAL A 11 -7.15 9.04 -0.31
CA VAL A 11 -6.71 8.23 -1.46
C VAL A 11 -6.41 6.82 -0.99
N VAL A 12 -7.04 5.83 -1.62
CA VAL A 12 -6.82 4.40 -1.33
C VAL A 12 -6.27 3.71 -2.58
N THR A 13 -4.94 3.67 -2.72
CA THR A 13 -4.30 2.91 -3.82
C THR A 13 -4.55 1.42 -3.62
N GLY A 14 -4.73 0.66 -4.70
CA GLY A 14 -5.17 -0.75 -4.59
C GLY A 14 -6.60 -0.92 -4.05
N GLY A 15 -7.37 0.18 -3.89
CA GLY A 15 -8.73 0.19 -3.34
C GLY A 15 -9.75 -0.65 -4.14
N ALA A 16 -9.44 -1.01 -5.39
CA ALA A 16 -10.28 -1.88 -6.21
C ALA A 16 -9.99 -3.39 -6.03
N GLY A 17 -8.94 -3.75 -5.28
CA GLY A 17 -8.56 -5.13 -4.97
C GLY A 17 -9.39 -5.76 -3.84
N PHE A 18 -9.02 -6.98 -3.45
CA PHE A 18 -9.74 -7.76 -2.42
C PHE A 18 -9.88 -7.01 -1.09
N LEU A 19 -8.75 -6.67 -0.45
CA LEU A 19 -8.74 -5.90 0.80
C LEU A 19 -9.24 -4.46 0.58
N GLY A 20 -8.81 -3.85 -0.52
CA GLY A 20 -9.11 -2.45 -0.84
C GLY A 20 -10.59 -2.13 -0.88
N ARG A 21 -11.43 -3.03 -1.43
CA ARG A 21 -12.89 -2.84 -1.48
C ARG A 21 -13.50 -2.77 -0.09
N VAL A 22 -13.02 -3.62 0.83
CA VAL A 22 -13.51 -3.66 2.21
C VAL A 22 -13.08 -2.39 2.95
N VAL A 23 -11.81 -1.99 2.84
CA VAL A 23 -11.29 -0.76 3.45
C VAL A 23 -12.03 0.47 2.94
N THR A 24 -12.20 0.58 1.62
CA THR A 24 -12.93 1.67 0.96
C THR A 24 -14.38 1.75 1.45
N ALA A 25 -15.08 0.61 1.52
CA ALA A 25 -16.45 0.58 2.01
C ALA A 25 -16.56 1.04 3.48
N ARG A 26 -15.62 0.63 4.33
CA ARG A 26 -15.60 1.06 5.74
C ARG A 26 -15.28 2.54 5.91
N LEU A 27 -14.33 3.07 5.15
CA LEU A 27 -14.00 4.51 5.17
C LEU A 27 -15.21 5.36 4.73
N ARG A 28 -15.87 4.98 3.63
CA ARG A 28 -17.10 5.66 3.17
C ARG A 28 -18.22 5.59 4.18
N ALA A 29 -18.45 4.42 4.79
CA ALA A 29 -19.45 4.26 5.85
C ALA A 29 -19.13 5.09 7.10
N ALA A 30 -17.87 5.47 7.30
CA ALA A 30 -17.43 6.36 8.37
C ALA A 30 -17.49 7.86 8.00
N GLY A 31 -17.88 8.21 6.76
CA GLY A 31 -18.03 9.59 6.29
C GLY A 31 -16.86 10.16 5.49
N ALA A 32 -15.85 9.35 5.17
CA ALA A 32 -14.72 9.81 4.34
C ALA A 32 -15.10 9.94 2.87
N ASP A 33 -14.54 10.95 2.20
CA ASP A 33 -14.55 11.09 0.75
C ASP A 33 -13.40 10.26 0.16
N VAL A 34 -13.72 9.11 -0.43
CA VAL A 34 -12.70 8.12 -0.85
C VAL A 34 -12.51 8.10 -2.36
N MET A 35 -11.30 8.47 -2.78
CA MET A 35 -10.78 8.31 -4.13
C MET A 35 -10.00 7.00 -4.26
N VAL A 36 -10.31 6.21 -5.30
CA VAL A 36 -9.62 4.95 -5.61
C VAL A 36 -8.95 5.08 -6.99
N PRO A 37 -7.62 5.29 -7.07
CA PRO A 37 -6.93 5.37 -8.34
C PRO A 37 -6.86 3.98 -8.98
N ARG A 38 -6.90 3.93 -10.31
CA ARG A 38 -6.74 2.69 -11.09
C ARG A 38 -5.38 2.70 -11.76
N SER A 39 -4.70 1.55 -11.80
CA SER A 39 -3.37 1.41 -12.41
C SER A 39 -3.32 1.80 -13.90
N ARG A 40 -4.43 1.67 -14.62
CA ARG A 40 -4.52 2.11 -16.03
C ARG A 40 -4.41 3.64 -16.20
N ASP A 41 -4.77 4.38 -15.15
CA ASP A 41 -4.84 5.85 -15.13
C ASP A 41 -3.66 6.42 -14.34
N TYR A 42 -3.19 5.71 -13.30
CA TYR A 42 -2.06 6.06 -12.45
C TYR A 42 -1.17 4.83 -12.22
N ASP A 43 -0.21 4.62 -13.12
CA ASP A 43 0.83 3.62 -12.91
C ASP A 43 1.86 4.14 -11.90
N LEU A 44 1.74 3.67 -10.66
CA LEU A 44 2.59 4.09 -9.54
C LEU A 44 4.02 3.55 -9.63
N THR A 45 4.35 2.73 -10.63
CA THR A 45 5.74 2.32 -10.91
C THR A 45 6.51 3.35 -11.74
N VAL A 46 5.81 4.35 -12.28
CA VAL A 46 6.37 5.42 -13.09
C VAL A 46 6.67 6.64 -12.20
N PRO A 47 7.85 7.27 -12.33
CA PRO A 47 8.17 8.51 -11.62
C PRO A 47 7.11 9.60 -11.86
N ASP A 48 6.96 10.51 -10.90
CA ASP A 48 6.07 11.69 -10.95
C ASP A 48 4.55 11.39 -10.95
N VAL A 49 4.13 10.13 -11.17
CA VAL A 49 2.71 9.77 -11.21
C VAL A 49 2.06 9.83 -9.82
N ALA A 50 2.80 9.46 -8.77
CA ALA A 50 2.31 9.57 -7.39
C ALA A 50 2.11 11.04 -7.00
N GLU A 51 3.05 11.89 -7.37
CA GLU A 51 3.03 13.33 -7.17
C GLU A 51 1.84 13.96 -7.91
N ALA A 52 1.63 13.61 -9.18
CA ALA A 52 0.50 14.08 -9.97
C ALA A 52 -0.85 13.66 -9.34
N LEU A 53 -0.97 12.41 -8.90
CA LEU A 53 -2.17 11.90 -8.21
C LEU A 53 -2.48 12.71 -6.95
N LEU A 54 -1.49 12.95 -6.09
CA LEU A 54 -1.69 13.69 -4.85
C LEU A 54 -1.92 15.19 -5.10
N ALA A 55 -1.26 15.76 -6.11
CA ALA A 55 -1.48 17.13 -6.54
C ALA A 55 -2.92 17.36 -7.03
N GLU A 56 -3.47 16.43 -7.81
CA GLU A 56 -4.84 16.49 -8.33
C GLU A 56 -5.88 16.32 -7.22
N THR A 57 -5.71 15.29 -6.39
CA THR A 57 -6.72 14.88 -5.40
C THR A 57 -6.66 15.66 -4.09
N GLN A 58 -5.51 16.26 -3.77
CA GLN A 58 -5.22 16.98 -2.52
C GLN A 58 -5.78 16.25 -1.28
N PRO A 59 -5.41 14.98 -1.03
CA PRO A 59 -6.00 14.21 0.05
C PRO A 59 -5.38 14.60 1.39
N SER A 60 -6.13 14.40 2.47
CA SER A 60 -5.57 14.49 3.83
C SER A 60 -4.92 13.19 4.28
N HIS A 61 -5.38 12.06 3.75
CA HIS A 61 -4.89 10.74 4.12
C HIS A 61 -4.60 9.89 2.89
N VAL A 62 -3.51 9.12 2.96
CA VAL A 62 -3.18 8.10 1.96
C VAL A 62 -3.18 6.73 2.64
N VAL A 63 -3.96 5.80 2.09
CA VAL A 63 -3.92 4.38 2.46
C VAL A 63 -3.38 3.62 1.27
N HIS A 64 -2.10 3.25 1.31
CA HIS A 64 -1.42 2.60 0.21
C HIS A 64 -1.57 1.08 0.31
N LEU A 65 -2.48 0.52 -0.49
CA LEU A 65 -2.72 -0.93 -0.61
C LEU A 65 -2.37 -1.47 -2.01
N ALA A 66 -1.89 -0.61 -2.91
CA ALA A 66 -1.42 -1.04 -4.23
C ALA A 66 -0.18 -1.91 -4.06
N ALA A 67 -0.25 -3.11 -4.63
CA ALA A 67 0.87 -4.04 -4.67
C ALA A 67 0.73 -4.90 -5.91
N ARG A 68 1.87 -5.29 -6.49
CA ARG A 68 1.93 -6.38 -7.46
C ARG A 68 2.06 -7.65 -6.65
N VAL A 69 1.05 -8.52 -6.73
CA VAL A 69 0.96 -9.74 -5.93
C VAL A 69 0.36 -10.86 -6.77
N GLY A 70 0.68 -12.10 -6.42
CA GLY A 70 0.13 -13.29 -7.07
C GLY A 70 0.22 -14.52 -6.16
N GLY A 71 -0.13 -15.68 -6.74
CA GLY A 71 0.07 -16.96 -6.06
C GLY A 71 1.54 -17.39 -6.02
N ILE A 72 1.85 -18.44 -5.26
CA ILE A 72 3.23 -18.95 -5.08
C ILE A 72 3.94 -19.17 -6.43
N GLY A 73 3.25 -19.78 -7.41
CA GLY A 73 3.82 -20.01 -8.74
C GLY A 73 4.15 -18.72 -9.49
N TYR A 74 3.35 -17.67 -9.34
CA TYR A 74 3.64 -16.35 -9.92
C TYR A 74 4.84 -15.71 -9.23
N ASN A 75 4.93 -15.84 -7.90
CA ASN A 75 6.04 -15.27 -7.13
C ASN A 75 7.39 -15.89 -7.48
N GLN A 76 7.41 -17.20 -7.70
CA GLN A 76 8.60 -17.92 -8.14
C GLN A 76 8.96 -17.63 -9.60
N ALA A 77 7.96 -17.44 -10.47
CA ALA A 77 8.18 -17.20 -11.89
C ALA A 77 8.68 -15.76 -12.17
N GLU A 78 8.18 -14.77 -11.43
CA GLU A 78 8.40 -13.34 -11.70
C GLU A 78 8.97 -12.57 -10.49
N PRO A 79 10.08 -13.03 -9.85
CA PRO A 79 10.58 -12.43 -8.61
C PRO A 79 11.12 -11.01 -8.80
N ALA A 80 11.87 -10.75 -9.88
CA ALA A 80 12.44 -9.43 -10.14
C ALA A 80 11.35 -8.38 -10.41
N PRO A 81 10.36 -8.64 -11.28
CA PRO A 81 9.27 -7.69 -11.50
C PRO A 81 8.40 -7.45 -10.27
N LEU A 82 8.20 -8.46 -9.41
CA LEU A 82 7.51 -8.32 -8.14
C LEU A 82 8.23 -7.35 -7.21
N TYR A 83 9.51 -7.63 -6.93
CA TYR A 83 10.34 -6.79 -6.08
C TYR A 83 10.36 -5.35 -6.58
N LEU A 84 10.71 -5.16 -7.85
CA LEU A 84 10.90 -3.82 -8.40
C LEU A 84 9.59 -3.02 -8.41
N SER A 85 8.47 -3.64 -8.80
CA SER A 85 7.18 -2.92 -8.84
C SER A 85 6.75 -2.46 -7.45
N ASN A 86 6.85 -3.33 -6.43
CA ASN A 86 6.43 -3.01 -5.07
C ASN A 86 7.37 -1.98 -4.42
N LEU A 87 8.68 -2.11 -4.65
CA LEU A 87 9.65 -1.12 -4.19
C LEU A 87 9.36 0.27 -4.77
N LEU A 88 9.22 0.37 -6.10
CA LEU A 88 8.98 1.65 -6.77
C LEU A 88 7.65 2.28 -6.34
N MET A 89 6.56 1.51 -6.35
CA MET A 89 5.24 2.02 -5.92
C MET A 89 5.26 2.53 -4.48
N GLY A 90 5.88 1.80 -3.57
CA GLY A 90 6.01 2.19 -2.17
C GLY A 90 6.87 3.44 -2.01
N THR A 91 8.06 3.46 -2.62
CA THR A 91 9.01 4.58 -2.54
C THR A 91 8.41 5.86 -3.10
N TYR A 92 7.86 5.83 -4.31
CA TYR A 92 7.27 7.02 -4.93
C TYR A 92 6.06 7.53 -4.15
N MET A 93 5.20 6.64 -3.64
CA MET A 93 4.07 7.07 -2.83
C MET A 93 4.50 7.70 -1.50
N ILE A 94 5.51 7.15 -0.83
CA ILE A 94 6.07 7.71 0.42
C ILE A 94 6.60 9.12 0.16
N GLU A 95 7.41 9.29 -0.89
CA GLU A 95 8.04 10.57 -1.18
C GLU A 95 7.02 11.62 -1.62
N ALA A 96 6.10 11.25 -2.53
CA ALA A 96 5.02 12.13 -2.95
C ALA A 96 4.16 12.58 -1.76
N ALA A 97 3.81 11.66 -0.84
CA ALA A 97 3.05 12.00 0.35
C ALA A 97 3.84 12.89 1.33
N ARG A 98 5.16 12.68 1.48
CA ARG A 98 6.03 13.54 2.30
C ARG A 98 6.09 14.97 1.77
N MET A 99 6.05 15.13 0.44
CA MET A 99 6.14 16.43 -0.23
C MET A 99 4.79 17.14 -0.38
N ALA A 100 3.67 16.42 -0.36
CA ALA A 100 2.33 16.97 -0.50
C ALA A 100 1.85 17.66 0.79
N PRO A 101 1.66 19.00 0.82
CA PRO A 101 1.27 19.72 2.03
C PRO A 101 -0.11 19.35 2.58
N SER A 102 -0.98 18.78 1.73
CA SER A 102 -2.32 18.36 2.14
C SER A 102 -2.30 17.07 2.96
N VAL A 103 -1.27 16.23 2.82
CA VAL A 103 -1.25 14.88 3.43
C VAL A 103 -0.81 14.96 4.89
N GLU A 104 -1.73 14.61 5.80
CA GLU A 104 -1.51 14.57 7.24
C GLU A 104 -0.99 13.21 7.71
N LYS A 105 -1.41 12.13 7.03
CA LYS A 105 -1.07 10.76 7.41
C LYS A 105 -1.04 9.80 6.23
N THR A 106 0.01 9.01 6.18
CA THR A 106 0.14 7.88 5.25
C THR A 106 0.15 6.57 6.04
N VAL A 107 -0.63 5.60 5.56
CA VAL A 107 -0.62 4.21 6.04
C VAL A 107 -0.20 3.32 4.87
N LEU A 108 0.90 2.60 5.05
CA LEU A 108 1.34 1.56 4.11
C LEU A 108 1.02 0.18 4.68
N LEU A 109 0.54 -0.72 3.83
CA LEU A 109 0.26 -2.09 4.23
C LEU A 109 1.54 -2.93 4.15
N GLY A 110 1.95 -3.50 5.30
CA GLY A 110 2.94 -4.58 5.35
C GLY A 110 2.29 -5.97 5.25
N THR A 111 3.13 -7.01 5.15
CA THR A 111 2.69 -8.40 5.15
C THR A 111 3.44 -9.20 6.21
N VAL A 112 2.76 -10.18 6.80
CA VAL A 112 3.41 -11.15 7.70
C VAL A 112 4.42 -12.05 6.95
N CYS A 113 4.34 -12.11 5.62
CA CYS A 113 5.29 -12.85 4.79
C CYS A 113 6.70 -12.24 4.79
N SER A 114 6.87 -11.00 5.29
CA SER A 114 8.17 -10.36 5.43
C SER A 114 8.97 -10.89 6.63
N TYR A 115 8.34 -11.62 7.54
CA TYR A 115 9.03 -12.23 8.68
C TYR A 115 9.84 -13.46 8.24
N PRO A 116 10.87 -13.82 9.02
CA PRO A 116 11.66 -15.02 8.78
C PRO A 116 10.82 -16.30 8.62
N LYS A 117 11.31 -17.24 7.81
CA LYS A 117 10.69 -18.56 7.64
C LYS A 117 10.45 -19.28 8.98
N PHE A 118 11.36 -19.09 9.93
CA PHE A 118 11.33 -19.69 11.26
C PHE A 118 11.14 -18.62 12.35
N THR A 119 10.01 -17.90 12.31
CA THR A 119 9.65 -16.93 13.35
C THR A 119 8.84 -17.60 14.48
N PRO A 120 9.20 -17.40 15.77
CA PRO A 120 8.41 -17.86 16.90
C PRO A 120 6.98 -17.30 16.90
N VAL A 121 6.01 -18.12 17.32
CA VAL A 121 4.61 -17.69 17.48
C VAL A 121 4.30 -17.38 18.95
N PRO A 122 3.55 -16.30 19.25
CA PRO A 122 3.02 -15.31 18.31
C PRO A 122 4.12 -14.40 17.73
N PHE A 123 3.92 -13.94 16.50
CA PHE A 123 4.86 -13.02 15.84
C PHE A 123 4.92 -11.71 16.63
N ARG A 124 6.12 -11.13 16.70
CA ARG A 124 6.39 -9.85 17.35
C ARG A 124 7.14 -8.95 16.38
N GLU A 125 6.87 -7.66 16.40
CA GLU A 125 7.49 -6.67 15.50
C GLU A 125 9.02 -6.71 15.56
N GLU A 126 9.57 -7.00 16.74
CA GLU A 126 11.02 -7.13 16.95
C GLU A 126 11.66 -8.29 16.16
N SER A 127 10.88 -9.30 15.77
CA SER A 127 11.37 -10.51 15.09
C SER A 127 11.54 -10.34 13.58
N LEU A 128 11.18 -9.19 13.00
CA LEU A 128 11.19 -8.99 11.54
C LEU A 128 12.58 -9.22 10.92
N TRP A 129 13.64 -8.89 11.65
CA TRP A 129 15.02 -8.96 11.17
C TRP A 129 15.79 -10.20 11.65
N ASP A 130 15.11 -11.14 12.32
CA ASP A 130 15.74 -12.30 12.98
C ASP A 130 15.81 -13.52 12.05
N GLY A 131 16.31 -13.31 10.83
CA GLY A 131 16.48 -14.36 9.83
C GLY A 131 16.02 -13.97 8.43
N TYR A 132 16.04 -14.94 7.52
CA TYR A 132 15.63 -14.74 6.13
C TYR A 132 14.16 -15.11 5.92
N PRO A 133 13.39 -14.35 5.12
CA PRO A 133 12.02 -14.71 4.75
C PRO A 133 11.94 -16.09 4.10
N GLU A 134 10.74 -16.66 4.04
CA GLU A 134 10.51 -17.86 3.23
C GLU A 134 10.86 -17.57 1.76
N GLU A 135 11.60 -18.48 1.12
CA GLU A 135 12.25 -18.29 -0.18
C GLU A 135 11.27 -17.95 -1.32
N THR A 136 10.05 -18.50 -1.28
CA THR A 136 8.97 -18.21 -2.23
C THR A 136 8.33 -16.84 -2.01
N ASN A 137 8.56 -16.23 -0.84
CA ASN A 137 8.12 -14.89 -0.48
C ASN A 137 9.26 -13.86 -0.46
N ALA A 138 10.53 -14.28 -0.57
CA ALA A 138 11.68 -13.39 -0.57
C ALA A 138 11.63 -12.23 -1.61
N PRO A 139 10.93 -12.35 -2.75
CA PRO A 139 10.76 -11.22 -3.67
C PRO A 139 9.78 -10.12 -3.21
N TYR A 140 9.05 -10.32 -2.10
CA TYR A 140 8.19 -9.29 -1.50
C TYR A 140 8.98 -8.13 -0.91
#